data_AF-A0AAX2RD42-F1
#
_entry.id   AF-A0AAX2RD42-F1
#
_cell.length_a   1.000
_cell.length_b   1.000
_cell.length_c   1.000
_cell.angle_alpha   90.00
_cell.angle_beta   90.00
_cell.angle_gamma   90.00
#
_symmetry.space_group_name_H-M   'P 1'
#
loop_
_entity.id
_entity.type
_entity.pdbx_description
1 polymer ?
#
loop_
_entity_poly.entity_id
_entity_poly.type
_entity_poly.pdbx_seq_one_letter_code
_entity_poly.pdbx_strand_id
1 'polypeptide(L)'
;MPTVQTILDDYERLGWTGNDPMSRMLALRRDNPAALADLVIASFDRELSHATFLDAALDLMDDTAFANVTAAAWQRVRDGAWNTRLASVLSSAAIQAPQVFAGHWDVFLDVVTAKRSPHLYYEDNAWRMLDPATIDAWRGRLAEPPSGDDAMRERAVALLHSRHPAAVRDAAARLFSDDPGKYANWLMSAGYAQEHDTLRALHGESPLHIDFGPTLRAPRLREMPKWKREIDAHHPTWHARDSHRSGARFGGVSTHRCGLCHEPLHRLLTLPQPAAAGIDSATPVSFDTCLSCVGWESDGPLFHRHDDAGNACAHPSQQRDIAIQPEYPAAAFVEADVALFAAPARWTRQDWGESNGRQNLSRVGGAPSWVQSAWYPDCPDCGRKMSFVMQLDSGLPQTDGGEWLWGSGGANYTFWCAPCRTSAHLWQCT
;
A
#
# COMPACT_ATOMS: atom_id res chain seq x y z
N MET A 1 -10.12 -4.62 -35.81
CA MET A 1 -9.60 -4.69 -34.43
C MET A 1 -8.58 -3.58 -34.26
N PRO A 2 -8.60 -2.83 -33.16
CA PRO A 2 -7.59 -1.78 -32.95
C PRO A 2 -6.21 -2.43 -32.82
N THR A 3 -5.27 -2.02 -33.67
CA THR A 3 -3.84 -2.38 -33.52
C THR A 3 -3.18 -1.45 -32.51
N VAL A 4 -2.07 -1.86 -31.92
CA VAL A 4 -1.22 -1.01 -31.06
C VAL A 4 -0.99 0.36 -31.69
N GLN A 5 -0.52 0.37 -32.94
CA GLN A 5 -0.21 1.59 -33.67
C GLN A 5 -1.44 2.51 -33.83
N THR A 6 -2.60 1.95 -34.20
CA THR A 6 -3.81 2.76 -34.34
C THR A 6 -4.30 3.36 -33.02
N ILE A 7 -4.13 2.66 -31.89
CA ILE A 7 -4.51 3.19 -30.56
C ILE A 7 -3.66 4.42 -30.24
N LEU A 8 -2.34 4.30 -30.43
CA LEU A 8 -1.40 5.38 -30.11
C LEU A 8 -1.57 6.57 -31.07
N ASP A 9 -1.65 6.32 -32.38
CA ASP A 9 -1.80 7.38 -33.40
C ASP A 9 -3.10 8.17 -33.22
N ASP A 10 -4.21 7.48 -32.92
CA ASP A 10 -5.48 8.16 -32.66
C ASP A 10 -5.45 8.93 -31.34
N TYR A 11 -4.80 8.40 -30.30
CA TYR A 11 -4.68 9.12 -29.03
C TYR A 11 -3.79 10.36 -29.15
N GLU A 12 -2.69 10.27 -29.88
CA GLU A 12 -1.82 11.41 -30.17
C GLU A 12 -2.56 12.52 -30.94
N ARG A 13 -3.44 12.14 -31.87
CA ARG A 13 -4.23 13.09 -32.67
C ARG A 13 -5.45 13.67 -31.94
N LEU A 14 -6.18 12.85 -31.18
CA LEU A 14 -7.51 13.18 -30.66
C LEU A 14 -7.52 13.38 -29.13
N GLY A 15 -6.48 12.92 -28.42
CA GLY A 15 -6.48 12.81 -26.97
C GLY A 15 -7.64 11.96 -26.47
N TRP A 16 -8.30 12.45 -25.41
CA TRP A 16 -9.52 11.85 -24.85
C TRP A 16 -10.80 12.31 -25.56
N THR A 17 -10.77 13.41 -26.32
CA THR A 17 -11.97 13.99 -26.91
C THR A 17 -12.31 13.27 -28.22
N GLY A 18 -13.47 12.61 -28.27
CA GLY A 18 -13.88 11.86 -29.46
C GLY A 18 -13.09 10.58 -29.71
N ASN A 19 -12.38 10.09 -28.69
CA ASN A 19 -11.63 8.83 -28.70
C ASN A 19 -11.89 8.08 -27.39
N ASP A 20 -11.73 6.76 -27.41
CA ASP A 20 -11.86 5.91 -26.22
C ASP A 20 -10.68 4.93 -26.16
N PRO A 21 -9.46 5.42 -25.85
CA PRO A 21 -8.26 4.60 -25.81
C PRO A 21 -8.35 3.52 -24.71
N MET A 22 -9.11 3.78 -23.64
CA MET A 22 -9.32 2.82 -22.55
C MET A 22 -10.08 1.59 -23.05
N SER A 23 -11.24 1.77 -23.68
CA SER A 23 -12.00 0.65 -24.22
C SER A 23 -11.24 -0.09 -25.33
N ARG A 24 -10.41 0.63 -26.11
CA ARG A 24 -9.57 0.01 -27.15
C ARG A 24 -8.42 -0.80 -26.57
N MET A 25 -7.77 -0.32 -25.50
CA MET A 25 -6.76 -1.07 -24.76
C MET A 25 -7.38 -2.33 -24.13
N LEU A 26 -8.57 -2.21 -23.53
CA LEU A 26 -9.30 -3.35 -22.99
C LEU A 26 -9.69 -4.37 -24.08
N ALA A 27 -10.10 -3.90 -25.28
CA ALA A 27 -10.32 -4.77 -26.42
C ALA A 27 -9.03 -5.49 -26.87
N LEU A 28 -7.93 -4.75 -26.99
CA LEU A 28 -6.62 -5.31 -27.32
C LEU A 28 -6.23 -6.42 -26.33
N ARG A 29 -6.40 -6.18 -25.02
CA ARG A 29 -6.16 -7.18 -23.98
C ARG A 29 -7.01 -8.43 -24.15
N ARG A 30 -8.31 -8.29 -24.40
CA ARG A 30 -9.21 -9.45 -24.56
C ARG A 30 -8.81 -10.33 -25.73
N ASP A 31 -8.38 -9.70 -26.83
CA ASP A 31 -8.08 -10.36 -28.08
C ASP A 31 -6.64 -10.94 -28.10
N ASN A 32 -5.69 -10.21 -27.52
CA ASN A 32 -4.28 -10.61 -27.42
C ASN A 32 -3.63 -9.96 -26.17
N PRO A 33 -3.68 -10.62 -24.99
CA PRO A 33 -3.12 -10.07 -23.74
C PRO A 33 -1.65 -9.66 -23.84
N ALA A 34 -0.83 -10.40 -24.60
CA ALA A 34 0.60 -10.12 -24.76
C ALA A 34 0.85 -8.78 -25.49
N ALA A 35 -0.08 -8.31 -26.32
CA ALA A 35 0.04 -7.04 -27.04
C ALA A 35 -0.01 -5.81 -26.12
N LEU A 36 -0.35 -5.96 -24.83
CA LEU A 36 -0.21 -4.86 -23.87
C LEU A 36 1.26 -4.46 -23.66
N ALA A 37 2.20 -5.41 -23.73
CA ALA A 37 3.62 -5.09 -23.68
C ALA A 37 4.03 -4.24 -24.90
N ASP A 38 3.62 -4.68 -26.10
CA ASP A 38 3.89 -3.96 -27.34
C ASP A 38 3.27 -2.55 -27.33
N LEU A 39 2.05 -2.41 -26.78
CA LEU A 39 1.38 -1.11 -26.62
C LEU A 39 2.22 -0.14 -25.80
N VAL A 40 2.72 -0.58 -24.65
CA VAL A 40 3.51 0.28 -23.75
C VAL A 40 4.89 0.56 -24.34
N ILE A 41 5.58 -0.44 -24.88
CA ILE A 41 6.91 -0.27 -25.50
C ILE A 41 6.84 0.69 -26.70
N ALA A 42 5.84 0.56 -27.57
CA ALA A 42 5.64 1.44 -28.72
C ALA A 42 5.31 2.90 -28.33
N SER A 43 4.99 3.16 -27.07
CA SER A 43 4.73 4.51 -26.54
C SER A 43 5.98 5.22 -25.99
N PHE A 44 7.12 4.53 -25.85
CA PHE A 44 8.32 5.10 -25.19
C PHE A 44 8.85 6.36 -25.86
N ASP A 45 8.73 6.46 -27.18
CA ASP A 45 9.24 7.58 -27.96
C ASP A 45 8.13 8.60 -28.32
N ARG A 46 6.96 8.53 -27.66
CA ARG A 46 5.80 9.38 -27.95
C ARG A 46 5.44 10.30 -26.80
N GLU A 47 5.01 11.52 -27.13
CA GLU A 47 4.50 12.50 -26.16
C GLU A 47 2.99 12.35 -25.96
N LEU A 48 2.59 11.46 -25.04
CA LEU A 48 1.17 11.17 -24.76
C LEU A 48 0.78 11.73 -23.39
N SER A 49 0.26 12.95 -23.37
CA SER A 49 -0.19 13.62 -22.15
C SER A 49 -1.38 12.91 -21.51
N HIS A 50 -1.31 12.63 -20.21
CA HIS A 50 -2.39 12.01 -19.41
C HIS A 50 -2.95 10.69 -19.98
N ALA A 51 -2.10 9.86 -20.59
CA ALA A 51 -2.47 8.56 -21.16
C ALA A 51 -2.66 7.46 -20.08
N THR A 52 -3.66 7.62 -19.21
CA THR A 52 -3.93 6.68 -18.09
C THR A 52 -4.34 5.27 -18.53
N PHE A 53 -4.70 5.07 -19.79
CA PHE A 53 -4.93 3.74 -20.35
C PHE A 53 -3.63 2.91 -20.45
N LEU A 54 -2.46 3.55 -20.51
CA LEU A 54 -1.17 2.86 -20.46
C LEU A 54 -0.85 2.40 -19.04
N ASP A 55 -1.24 3.17 -18.03
CA ASP A 55 -1.08 2.79 -16.62
C ASP A 55 -2.01 1.59 -16.29
N ALA A 56 -3.23 1.61 -16.82
CA ALA A 56 -4.13 0.45 -16.76
C ALA A 56 -3.59 -0.75 -17.53
N ALA A 57 -2.86 -0.55 -18.64
CA ALA A 57 -2.21 -1.64 -19.36
C ALA A 57 -1.09 -2.28 -18.52
N LEU A 58 -0.28 -1.47 -17.81
CA LEU A 58 0.71 -1.96 -16.84
C LEU A 58 0.05 -2.82 -15.77
N ASP A 59 -1.06 -2.37 -15.19
CA ASP A 59 -1.77 -3.14 -14.15
C ASP A 59 -2.36 -4.47 -14.66
N LEU A 60 -2.80 -4.53 -15.91
CA LEU A 60 -3.52 -5.68 -16.48
C LEU A 60 -2.66 -6.69 -17.24
N MET A 61 -1.40 -6.37 -17.54
CA MET A 61 -0.47 -7.32 -18.17
C MET A 61 0.02 -8.37 -17.18
N ASP A 62 0.36 -9.55 -17.69
CA ASP A 62 0.96 -10.60 -16.87
C ASP A 62 2.41 -10.27 -16.46
N ASP A 63 2.97 -11.08 -15.55
CA ASP A 63 4.31 -10.85 -15.00
C ASP A 63 5.42 -10.96 -16.07
N THR A 64 5.22 -11.74 -17.14
CA THR A 64 6.20 -11.87 -18.23
C THR A 64 6.22 -10.62 -19.10
N ALA A 65 5.04 -10.15 -19.51
CA ALA A 65 4.86 -8.90 -20.23
C ALA A 65 5.39 -7.70 -19.44
N PHE A 66 5.10 -7.65 -18.13
CA PHE A 66 5.59 -6.58 -17.25
C PHE A 66 7.12 -6.58 -17.12
N ALA A 67 7.73 -7.76 -16.94
CA ALA A 67 9.18 -7.90 -16.91
C ALA A 67 9.82 -7.41 -18.23
N ASN A 68 9.24 -7.74 -19.38
CA ASN A 68 9.72 -7.29 -20.68
C ASN A 68 9.64 -5.75 -20.82
N VAL A 69 8.52 -5.14 -20.45
CA VAL A 69 8.30 -3.69 -20.52
C VAL A 69 9.27 -2.94 -19.61
N THR A 70 9.42 -3.38 -18.37
CA THR A 70 10.30 -2.73 -17.39
C THR A 70 11.77 -2.87 -17.78
N ALA A 71 12.20 -4.05 -18.27
CA ALA A 71 13.55 -4.26 -18.78
C ALA A 71 13.84 -3.38 -20.02
N ALA A 72 12.89 -3.27 -20.96
CA ALA A 72 13.03 -2.40 -22.12
C ALA A 72 13.12 -0.93 -21.74
N ALA A 73 12.28 -0.46 -20.81
CA ALA A 73 12.34 0.91 -20.29
C ALA A 73 13.68 1.19 -19.59
N TRP A 74 14.13 0.26 -18.74
CA TRP A 74 15.40 0.39 -18.04
C TRP A 74 16.60 0.43 -19.00
N GLN A 75 16.58 -0.40 -20.05
CA GLN A 75 17.61 -0.38 -21.08
C GLN A 75 17.66 0.98 -21.80
N ARG A 76 16.51 1.54 -22.21
CA ARG A 76 16.45 2.87 -22.83
C ARG A 76 17.04 3.95 -21.92
N VAL A 77 16.76 3.90 -20.62
CA VAL A 77 17.29 4.86 -19.64
C VAL A 77 18.81 4.73 -19.49
N ARG A 78 19.32 3.50 -19.45
CA ARG A 78 20.77 3.24 -19.45
C ARG A 78 21.46 3.69 -20.72
N ASP A 79 20.76 3.66 -21.85
CA ASP A 79 21.23 4.16 -23.13
C ASP A 79 21.08 5.70 -23.27
N GLY A 80 20.64 6.38 -22.21
CA GLY A 80 20.60 7.84 -22.11
C GLY A 80 19.24 8.49 -22.39
N ALA A 81 18.19 7.71 -22.69
CA ALA A 81 16.86 8.26 -22.91
C ALA A 81 16.16 8.63 -21.59
N TRP A 82 15.37 9.71 -21.58
CA TRP A 82 14.56 10.08 -20.42
C TRP A 82 13.32 10.88 -20.84
N ASN A 83 12.14 10.46 -20.38
CA ASN A 83 10.87 11.15 -20.60
C ASN A 83 9.80 10.67 -19.61
N THR A 84 8.59 11.25 -19.67
CA THR A 84 7.48 10.96 -18.74
C THR A 84 7.03 9.51 -18.78
N ARG A 85 7.06 8.89 -19.96
CA ARG A 85 6.64 7.51 -20.12
C ARG A 85 7.65 6.54 -19.48
N LEU A 86 8.94 6.76 -19.70
CA LEU A 86 10.00 5.97 -19.06
C LEU A 86 9.98 6.14 -17.53
N ALA A 87 9.85 7.38 -17.03
CA ALA A 87 9.76 7.65 -15.60
C ALA A 87 8.54 6.96 -14.95
N SER A 88 7.37 7.00 -15.60
CA SER A 88 6.15 6.33 -15.14
C SER A 88 6.33 4.80 -15.08
N VAL A 89 6.86 4.17 -16.13
CA VAL A 89 7.11 2.71 -16.15
C VAL A 89 8.12 2.29 -15.08
N LEU A 90 9.18 3.08 -14.88
CA LEU A 90 10.17 2.79 -13.85
C LEU A 90 9.62 3.02 -12.44
N SER A 91 8.66 3.93 -12.25
CA SER A 91 7.98 4.11 -10.95
C SER A 91 7.19 2.85 -10.58
N SER A 92 6.46 2.27 -11.54
CA SER A 92 5.81 0.97 -11.37
C SER A 92 6.81 -0.15 -11.14
N ALA A 93 7.95 -0.12 -11.84
CA ALA A 93 9.01 -1.11 -11.66
C ALA A 93 9.61 -1.05 -10.24
N ALA A 94 9.82 0.14 -9.68
CA ALA A 94 10.36 0.31 -8.32
C ALA A 94 9.51 -0.39 -7.25
N ILE A 95 8.18 -0.37 -7.41
CA ILE A 95 7.25 -1.02 -6.49
C ILE A 95 7.17 -2.52 -6.79
N GLN A 96 6.89 -2.88 -8.04
CA GLN A 96 6.37 -4.18 -8.42
C GLN A 96 7.41 -5.16 -9.00
N ALA A 97 8.50 -4.65 -9.59
CA ALA A 97 9.59 -5.44 -10.16
C ALA A 97 11.00 -4.83 -9.96
N PRO A 98 11.40 -4.48 -8.72
CA PRO A 98 12.66 -3.77 -8.48
C PRO A 98 13.92 -4.57 -8.82
N GLN A 99 13.80 -5.88 -9.01
CA GLN A 99 14.89 -6.71 -9.54
C GLN A 99 15.40 -6.26 -10.91
N VAL A 100 14.63 -5.45 -11.67
CA VAL A 100 15.08 -4.90 -12.96
C VAL A 100 16.35 -4.05 -12.83
N PHE A 101 16.59 -3.47 -11.66
CA PHE A 101 17.75 -2.63 -11.37
C PHE A 101 18.98 -3.41 -10.89
N ALA A 102 18.85 -4.73 -10.69
CA ALA A 102 19.93 -5.56 -10.16
C ALA A 102 21.21 -5.45 -11.00
N GLY A 103 22.35 -5.34 -10.32
CA GLY A 103 23.66 -5.15 -10.95
C GLY A 103 23.92 -3.73 -11.49
N HIS A 104 22.98 -2.80 -11.36
CA HIS A 104 23.08 -1.44 -11.88
C HIS A 104 22.67 -0.39 -10.83
N TRP A 105 22.88 -0.67 -9.54
CA TRP A 105 22.41 0.18 -8.44
C TRP A 105 23.02 1.57 -8.41
N ASP A 106 24.31 1.74 -8.73
CA ASP A 106 24.89 3.08 -8.86
C ASP A 106 24.29 3.86 -10.05
N VAL A 107 23.96 3.19 -11.15
CA VAL A 107 23.28 3.84 -12.30
C VAL A 107 21.86 4.26 -11.91
N PHE A 108 21.15 3.40 -11.18
CA PHE A 108 19.82 3.74 -10.67
C PHE A 108 19.89 4.90 -9.67
N LEU A 109 20.89 4.91 -8.78
CA LEU A 109 21.16 6.04 -7.89
C LEU A 109 21.40 7.34 -8.68
N ASP A 110 22.21 7.31 -9.74
CA ASP A 110 22.44 8.49 -10.59
C ASP A 110 21.14 8.98 -11.25
N VAL A 111 20.22 8.06 -11.59
CA VAL A 111 18.90 8.42 -12.14
C VAL A 111 18.03 9.12 -11.11
N VAL A 112 17.96 8.63 -9.87
CA VAL A 112 17.11 9.26 -8.82
C VAL A 112 17.66 10.61 -8.36
N THR A 113 18.99 10.76 -8.38
CA THR A 113 19.68 11.97 -7.90
C THR A 113 19.80 13.04 -8.97
N ALA A 114 19.86 12.64 -10.24
CA ALA A 114 19.76 13.58 -11.34
C ALA A 114 18.38 14.24 -11.26
N LYS A 115 18.34 15.53 -10.90
CA LYS A 115 17.13 16.37 -10.84
C LYS A 115 16.46 16.52 -12.22
N ARG A 116 15.95 15.42 -12.76
CA ARG A 116 15.39 15.31 -14.11
C ARG A 116 13.91 15.64 -14.05
N SER A 117 13.46 16.45 -15.01
CA SER A 117 12.04 16.53 -15.33
C SER A 117 11.78 15.58 -16.50
N PRO A 118 10.89 14.59 -16.36
CA PRO A 118 10.03 14.25 -15.22
C PRO A 118 10.73 13.38 -14.16
N HIS A 119 10.20 13.35 -12.93
CA HIS A 119 10.76 12.59 -11.80
C HIS A 119 10.29 11.13 -11.81
N LEU A 120 11.17 10.26 -11.32
CA LEU A 120 10.79 8.93 -10.85
C LEU A 120 10.07 9.08 -9.51
N TYR A 121 9.00 8.32 -9.29
CA TYR A 121 8.30 8.27 -8.00
C TYR A 121 8.47 6.91 -7.35
N TYR A 122 8.41 6.88 -6.02
CA TYR A 122 8.40 5.66 -5.20
C TYR A 122 9.68 4.81 -5.33
N GLU A 123 10.78 5.45 -5.73
CA GLU A 123 12.12 4.87 -5.87
C GLU A 123 12.61 4.18 -4.60
N ASP A 124 12.15 4.65 -3.44
CA ASP A 124 12.45 4.05 -2.15
C ASP A 124 12.06 2.56 -2.07
N ASN A 125 11.04 2.14 -2.83
CA ASN A 125 10.64 0.74 -2.90
C ASN A 125 11.65 -0.15 -3.63
N ALA A 126 12.52 0.42 -4.47
CA ALA A 126 13.50 -0.36 -5.22
C ALA A 126 14.66 -0.83 -4.36
N TRP A 127 15.08 -0.01 -3.38
CA TRP A 127 16.24 -0.28 -2.55
C TRP A 127 16.13 -1.54 -1.70
N ARG A 128 14.91 -2.04 -1.45
CA ARG A 128 14.67 -3.32 -0.78
C ARG A 128 15.29 -4.53 -1.49
N MET A 129 15.68 -4.37 -2.76
CA MET A 129 16.32 -5.42 -3.57
C MET A 129 17.82 -5.25 -3.71
N LEU A 130 18.45 -4.30 -3.00
CA LEU A 130 19.90 -4.15 -2.97
C LEU A 130 20.56 -5.50 -2.61
N ASP A 131 21.53 -5.90 -3.40
CA ASP A 131 22.28 -7.13 -3.14
C ASP A 131 23.26 -6.92 -1.97
N PRO A 132 23.63 -8.00 -1.24
CA PRO A 132 24.51 -7.88 -0.08
C PRO A 132 25.86 -7.20 -0.38
N ALA A 133 26.45 -7.42 -1.56
CA ALA A 133 27.73 -6.81 -1.91
C ALA A 133 27.60 -5.29 -2.07
N THR A 134 26.52 -4.81 -2.71
CA THR A 134 26.21 -3.39 -2.79
C THR A 134 25.93 -2.79 -1.41
N ILE A 135 25.17 -3.48 -0.56
CA ILE A 135 24.91 -3.03 0.83
C ILE A 135 26.22 -2.84 1.59
N ASP A 136 27.10 -3.84 1.58
CA ASP A 136 28.37 -3.78 2.30
C ASP A 136 29.29 -2.68 1.75
N ALA A 137 29.38 -2.55 0.42
CA ALA A 137 30.16 -1.51 -0.22
C ALA A 137 29.67 -0.10 0.15
N TRP A 138 28.36 0.14 0.09
CA TRP A 138 27.78 1.44 0.42
C TRP A 138 27.84 1.74 1.92
N ARG A 139 27.63 0.74 2.79
CA ARG A 139 27.81 0.90 4.25
C ARG A 139 29.25 1.23 4.62
N GLY A 140 30.23 0.62 3.96
CA GLY A 140 31.64 0.93 4.17
C GLY A 140 31.96 2.40 3.93
N ARG A 141 31.35 3.01 2.90
CA ARG A 141 31.50 4.43 2.59
C ARG A 141 30.85 5.35 3.64
N LEU A 142 29.75 4.93 4.29
CA LEU A 142 29.10 5.74 5.35
C LEU A 142 30.01 6.00 6.56
N ALA A 143 31.00 5.13 6.80
CA ALA A 143 31.98 5.27 7.87
C ALA A 143 33.01 6.38 7.62
N GLU A 144 33.12 6.88 6.39
CA GLU A 144 33.99 7.99 6.04
C GLU A 144 33.43 9.33 6.58
N PRO A 145 34.29 10.31 6.90
CA PRO A 145 33.85 11.63 7.36
C PRO A 145 32.83 12.24 6.39
N PRO A 146 31.83 13.00 6.89
CA PRO A 146 30.84 13.62 6.01
C PRO A 146 31.54 14.52 4.98
N SER A 147 31.55 14.06 3.73
CA SER A 147 31.74 14.94 2.59
C SER A 147 30.43 15.68 2.34
N GLY A 148 30.51 16.93 1.87
CA GLY A 148 29.33 17.66 1.39
C GLY A 148 28.78 17.11 0.07
N ASP A 149 28.90 15.80 -0.16
CA ASP A 149 28.53 15.11 -1.38
C ASP A 149 27.08 14.62 -1.28
N ASP A 150 26.21 15.18 -2.12
CA ASP A 150 24.81 14.76 -2.24
C ASP A 150 24.70 13.25 -2.51
N ALA A 151 25.65 12.63 -3.22
CA ALA A 151 25.63 11.20 -3.50
C ALA A 151 25.85 10.33 -2.26
N MET A 152 26.49 10.84 -1.19
CA MET A 152 26.62 10.10 0.06
C MET A 152 25.30 10.07 0.83
N ARG A 153 24.60 11.21 0.87
CA ARG A 153 23.28 11.33 1.50
C ARG A 153 22.28 10.37 0.85
N GLU A 154 22.27 10.32 -0.47
CA GLU A 154 21.32 9.51 -1.25
C GLU A 154 21.61 8.00 -1.11
N ARG A 155 22.88 7.60 -1.00
CA ARG A 155 23.22 6.22 -0.62
C ARG A 155 22.73 5.85 0.78
N ALA A 156 22.82 6.78 1.74
CA ALA A 156 22.29 6.54 3.08
C ALA A 156 20.77 6.37 3.04
N VAL A 157 20.04 7.18 2.27
CA VAL A 157 18.59 7.00 2.06
C VAL A 157 18.29 5.63 1.43
N ALA A 158 19.04 5.23 0.40
CA ALA A 158 18.87 3.90 -0.20
C ALA A 158 19.10 2.76 0.82
N LEU A 159 20.15 2.85 1.64
CA LEU A 159 20.43 1.88 2.70
C LEU A 159 19.35 1.85 3.78
N LEU A 160 18.72 2.98 4.08
CA LEU A 160 17.57 3.06 4.99
C LEU A 160 16.38 2.23 4.50
N HIS A 161 16.18 2.13 3.19
CA HIS A 161 15.09 1.37 2.58
C HIS A 161 15.51 -0.06 2.14
N SER A 162 16.74 -0.49 2.44
CA SER A 162 17.31 -1.80 2.05
C SER A 162 16.70 -3.03 2.72
N ARG A 163 15.87 -2.85 3.76
CA ARG A 163 15.33 -3.93 4.62
C ARG A 163 16.40 -4.80 5.30
N HIS A 164 17.64 -4.31 5.38
CA HIS A 164 18.72 -4.97 6.10
C HIS A 164 18.97 -4.26 7.44
N PRO A 165 18.52 -4.79 8.60
CA PRO A 165 18.42 -4.03 9.86
C PRO A 165 19.71 -3.30 10.27
N ALA A 166 20.87 -3.92 10.08
CA ALA A 166 22.15 -3.28 10.39
C ALA A 166 22.44 -2.09 9.45
N ALA A 167 22.13 -2.20 8.16
CA ALA A 167 22.29 -1.12 7.17
C ALA A 167 21.34 0.04 7.47
N VAL A 168 20.08 -0.28 7.77
CA VAL A 168 19.04 0.68 8.10
C VAL A 168 19.42 1.50 9.33
N ARG A 169 19.88 0.84 10.40
CA ARG A 169 20.27 1.51 11.64
C ARG A 169 21.46 2.45 11.41
N ASP A 170 22.49 1.98 10.72
CA ASP A 170 23.70 2.77 10.46
C ASP A 170 23.39 3.98 9.57
N ALA A 171 22.54 3.80 8.55
CA ALA A 171 22.07 4.87 7.68
C ALA A 171 21.22 5.90 8.43
N ALA A 172 20.28 5.45 9.27
CA ALA A 172 19.45 6.35 10.08
C ALA A 172 20.31 7.16 11.06
N ALA A 173 21.27 6.51 11.73
CA ALA A 173 22.17 7.19 12.67
C ALA A 173 23.05 8.23 11.96
N ARG A 174 23.46 7.91 10.73
CA ARG A 174 24.22 8.83 9.88
C ARG A 174 23.42 10.06 9.45
N LEU A 175 22.18 9.85 9.01
CA LEU A 175 21.32 10.90 8.45
C LEU A 175 20.72 11.81 9.53
N PHE A 176 20.47 11.29 10.73
CA PHE A 176 19.66 11.95 11.76
C PHE A 176 20.28 11.90 13.16
N SER A 177 21.62 11.91 13.25
CA SER A 177 22.37 11.84 14.53
C SER A 177 21.93 12.88 15.56
N ASP A 178 21.53 14.08 15.12
CA ASP A 178 21.16 15.19 16.00
C ASP A 178 19.63 15.41 16.11
N ASP A 179 18.81 14.54 15.52
CA ASP A 179 17.34 14.70 15.48
C ASP A 179 16.61 13.37 15.77
N PRO A 180 16.38 13.04 17.06
CA PRO A 180 15.72 11.80 17.46
C PRO A 180 14.30 11.65 16.88
N GLY A 181 13.60 12.76 16.66
CA GLY A 181 12.26 12.76 16.08
C GLY A 181 12.28 12.32 14.62
N LYS A 182 13.17 12.91 13.81
CA LYS A 182 13.38 12.47 12.43
C LYS A 182 13.92 11.05 12.38
N TYR A 183 14.85 10.68 13.24
CA TYR A 183 15.37 9.32 13.33
C TYR A 183 14.24 8.30 13.46
N ALA A 184 13.32 8.51 14.42
CA ALA A 184 12.17 7.63 14.61
C ALA A 184 11.20 7.63 13.42
N ASN A 185 10.90 8.79 12.84
CA ASN A 185 10.00 8.91 11.69
C ASN A 185 10.54 8.18 10.44
N TRP A 186 11.83 8.32 10.16
CA TRP A 186 12.46 7.65 9.02
C TRP A 186 12.60 6.15 9.22
N LEU A 187 12.83 5.68 10.45
CA LEU A 187 12.72 4.25 10.75
C LEU A 187 11.30 3.73 10.50
N MET A 188 10.26 4.48 10.90
CA MET A 188 8.87 4.12 10.62
C MET A 188 8.57 4.07 9.11
N SER A 189 9.07 5.03 8.32
CA SER A 189 9.01 4.97 6.85
C SER A 189 9.72 3.74 6.28
N ALA A 190 10.80 3.31 6.92
CA ALA A 190 11.50 2.07 6.64
C ALA A 190 10.87 0.83 7.31
N GLY A 191 9.68 0.93 7.92
CA GLY A 191 8.98 -0.21 8.50
C GLY A 191 9.62 -0.79 9.76
N TYR A 192 10.42 0.00 10.48
CA TYR A 192 11.12 -0.41 11.70
C TYR A 192 10.83 0.51 12.88
N ALA A 193 10.94 -0.05 14.09
CA ALA A 193 11.11 0.70 15.32
C ALA A 193 12.42 0.30 16.00
N GLN A 194 13.05 1.27 16.66
CA GLN A 194 14.20 1.01 17.52
C GLN A 194 13.76 0.27 18.79
N GLU A 195 14.39 -0.86 19.08
CA GLU A 195 14.26 -1.58 20.36
C GLU A 195 15.64 -1.89 20.91
N HIS A 196 16.04 -1.13 21.95
CA HIS A 196 17.40 -1.17 22.51
C HIS A 196 18.46 -0.95 21.43
N ASP A 197 19.31 -1.94 21.14
CA ASP A 197 20.37 -1.87 20.12
C ASP A 197 19.96 -2.53 18.78
N THR A 198 18.70 -2.94 18.65
CA THR A 198 18.16 -3.67 17.50
C THR A 198 17.01 -2.92 16.84
N LEU A 199 16.69 -3.30 15.60
CA LEU A 199 15.49 -2.84 14.91
C LEU A 199 14.47 -3.96 14.89
N ARG A 200 13.24 -3.67 15.32
CA ARG A 200 12.10 -4.57 15.16
C ARG A 200 11.27 -4.14 13.95
N ALA A 201 10.93 -5.09 13.09
CA ALA A 201 10.00 -4.87 12.00
C ALA A 201 8.59 -4.54 12.53
N LEU A 202 7.96 -3.52 11.95
CA LEU A 202 6.61 -3.08 12.29
C LEU A 202 5.53 -3.71 11.41
N HIS A 203 5.92 -4.50 10.41
CA HIS A 203 5.01 -5.24 9.55
C HIS A 203 5.72 -6.44 8.92
N GLY A 204 4.94 -7.39 8.39
CA GLY A 204 5.45 -8.50 7.57
C GLY A 204 5.62 -8.11 6.09
N GLU A 205 6.00 -9.08 5.26
CA GLU A 205 6.21 -8.89 3.80
C GLU A 205 5.20 -9.67 2.94
N SER A 206 4.28 -10.41 3.58
CA SER A 206 3.32 -11.29 2.91
C SER A 206 1.89 -10.81 3.17
N PRO A 207 1.40 -9.80 2.43
CA PRO A 207 0.01 -9.38 2.57
C PRO A 207 -0.95 -10.44 2.04
N LEU A 208 -2.12 -10.50 2.66
CA LEU A 208 -3.30 -11.20 2.16
C LEU A 208 -4.35 -10.15 1.77
N HIS A 209 -4.79 -10.18 0.52
CA HIS A 209 -5.89 -9.34 0.03
C HIS A 209 -7.23 -9.85 0.53
N ILE A 210 -8.14 -8.92 0.81
CA ILE A 210 -9.51 -9.24 1.19
C ILE A 210 -10.37 -9.35 -0.08
N ASP A 211 -10.90 -10.55 -0.33
CA ASP A 211 -11.97 -10.80 -1.29
C ASP A 211 -13.31 -10.62 -0.57
N PHE A 212 -13.92 -9.45 -0.78
CA PHE A 212 -15.21 -9.09 -0.20
C PHE A 212 -16.40 -9.85 -0.81
N GLY A 213 -16.18 -10.67 -1.83
CA GLY A 213 -17.24 -11.45 -2.46
C GLY A 213 -18.30 -10.61 -3.19
N PRO A 214 -19.29 -11.25 -3.81
CA PRO A 214 -20.27 -10.56 -4.66
C PRO A 214 -21.19 -9.62 -3.87
N THR A 215 -21.58 -10.00 -2.64
CA THR A 215 -22.53 -9.24 -1.81
C THR A 215 -22.01 -7.83 -1.51
N LEU A 216 -20.79 -7.72 -1.00
CA LEU A 216 -20.20 -6.44 -0.62
C LEU A 216 -19.68 -5.66 -1.84
N ARG A 217 -19.30 -6.33 -2.93
CA ARG A 217 -18.80 -5.65 -4.14
C ARG A 217 -19.92 -5.10 -5.04
N ALA A 218 -21.11 -5.70 -5.01
CA ALA A 218 -22.18 -5.36 -5.94
C ALA A 218 -22.60 -3.87 -5.93
N PRO A 219 -22.75 -3.20 -4.77
CA PRO A 219 -23.06 -1.76 -4.74
C PRO A 219 -22.03 -0.93 -5.49
N ARG A 220 -20.75 -1.07 -5.09
CA ARG A 220 -19.61 -0.38 -5.72
C ARG A 220 -19.54 -0.62 -7.22
N LEU A 221 -19.72 -1.86 -7.67
CA LEU A 221 -19.65 -2.21 -9.08
C LEU A 221 -20.79 -1.60 -9.90
N ARG A 222 -21.98 -1.40 -9.35
CA ARG A 222 -23.11 -0.80 -10.08
C ARG A 222 -22.86 0.67 -10.43
N GLU A 223 -22.14 1.38 -9.57
CA GLU A 223 -21.81 2.79 -9.76
C GLU A 223 -20.60 3.01 -10.67
N MET A 224 -19.76 1.98 -10.85
CA MET A 224 -18.58 2.06 -11.69
C MET A 224 -18.90 2.12 -13.20
N PRO A 225 -18.22 2.99 -13.97
CA PRO A 225 -18.30 2.97 -15.42
C PRO A 225 -17.80 1.64 -15.98
N LYS A 226 -18.28 1.26 -17.18
CA LYS A 226 -18.02 -0.06 -17.78
C LYS A 226 -16.53 -0.42 -17.85
N TRP A 227 -15.69 0.52 -18.27
CA TRP A 227 -14.25 0.29 -18.39
C TRP A 227 -13.60 0.00 -17.02
N LYS A 228 -14.04 0.67 -15.94
CA LYS A 228 -13.51 0.47 -14.58
C LYS A 228 -13.94 -0.88 -14.01
N ARG A 229 -15.18 -1.30 -14.27
CA ARG A 229 -15.64 -2.66 -13.95
C ARG A 229 -14.82 -3.73 -14.65
N GLU A 230 -14.42 -3.49 -15.89
CA GLU A 230 -13.60 -4.44 -16.65
C GLU A 230 -12.18 -4.55 -16.07
N ILE A 231 -11.56 -3.43 -15.67
CA ILE A 231 -10.28 -3.44 -14.94
C ILE A 231 -10.42 -4.24 -13.64
N ASP A 232 -11.43 -3.92 -12.83
CA ASP A 232 -11.71 -4.59 -11.55
C ASP A 232 -11.92 -6.11 -11.72
N ALA A 233 -12.65 -6.54 -12.76
CA ALA A 233 -12.90 -7.95 -13.07
C ALA A 233 -11.62 -8.72 -13.44
N HIS A 234 -10.56 -8.03 -13.83
CA HIS A 234 -9.36 -8.63 -14.40
C HIS A 234 -8.09 -8.42 -13.58
N HIS A 235 -8.05 -7.40 -12.73
CA HIS A 235 -6.92 -7.15 -11.85
C HIS A 235 -6.76 -8.28 -10.82
N PRO A 236 -5.55 -8.85 -10.67
CA PRO A 236 -5.34 -10.04 -9.84
C PRO A 236 -5.52 -9.80 -8.34
N THR A 237 -5.48 -8.56 -7.87
CA THR A 237 -5.67 -8.22 -6.44
C THR A 237 -7.13 -8.23 -5.98
N TRP A 238 -8.11 -8.26 -6.90
CA TRP A 238 -9.54 -8.28 -6.55
C TRP A 238 -10.12 -9.69 -6.42
N HIS A 239 -9.41 -10.71 -6.89
CA HIS A 239 -9.95 -12.07 -7.00
C HIS A 239 -8.88 -13.08 -6.63
N ALA A 240 -9.20 -14.00 -5.73
CA ALA A 240 -8.21 -15.01 -5.32
C ALA A 240 -7.81 -15.97 -6.44
N ARG A 241 -8.64 -16.12 -7.49
CA ARG A 241 -8.48 -17.15 -8.53
C ARG A 241 -8.20 -18.51 -7.86
N ASP A 242 -7.10 -19.17 -8.21
CA ASP A 242 -6.68 -20.49 -7.70
C ASP A 242 -5.87 -20.41 -6.40
N SER A 243 -5.69 -19.22 -5.82
CA SER A 243 -4.92 -19.02 -4.60
C SER A 243 -5.62 -19.64 -3.39
N HIS A 244 -4.82 -20.14 -2.44
CA HIS A 244 -5.34 -20.61 -1.16
C HIS A 244 -6.11 -19.50 -0.44
N ARG A 245 -7.28 -19.84 0.09
CA ARG A 245 -8.17 -18.91 0.79
C ARG A 245 -8.25 -19.28 2.27
N SER A 246 -8.15 -18.28 3.13
CA SER A 246 -8.55 -18.41 4.54
C SER A 246 -9.81 -17.59 4.80
N GLY A 247 -10.71 -18.08 5.65
CA GLY A 247 -11.97 -17.41 5.95
C GLY A 247 -11.79 -16.35 7.04
N ALA A 248 -12.50 -15.24 6.89
CA ALA A 248 -12.62 -14.17 7.89
C ALA A 248 -14.06 -13.62 7.88
N ARG A 249 -14.44 -12.86 8.92
CA ARG A 249 -15.76 -12.21 8.99
C ARG A 249 -15.59 -10.70 8.97
N PHE A 250 -16.32 -10.02 8.10
CA PHE A 250 -16.28 -8.57 7.93
C PHE A 250 -17.61 -7.94 8.33
N GLY A 251 -17.57 -6.73 8.87
CA GLY A 251 -18.75 -5.93 9.16
C GLY A 251 -19.66 -6.45 10.27
N GLY A 252 -20.74 -5.71 10.51
CA GLY A 252 -21.66 -5.91 11.64
C GLY A 252 -21.27 -5.13 12.90
N VAL A 253 -22.09 -5.28 13.94
CA VAL A 253 -21.90 -4.65 15.25
C VAL A 253 -21.32 -5.64 16.27
N SER A 254 -20.52 -5.12 17.19
CA SER A 254 -20.03 -5.83 18.36
C SER A 254 -21.00 -5.70 19.52
N THR A 255 -20.93 -6.63 20.47
CA THR A 255 -21.65 -6.52 21.75
C THR A 255 -20.98 -5.54 22.71
N HIS A 256 -19.71 -5.21 22.46
CA HIS A 256 -18.96 -4.22 23.23
C HIS A 256 -19.22 -2.80 22.74
N ARG A 257 -19.02 -1.84 23.63
CA ARG A 257 -19.37 -0.43 23.43
C ARG A 257 -18.12 0.44 23.33
N CYS A 258 -18.25 1.54 22.61
CA CYS A 258 -17.23 2.58 22.51
C CYS A 258 -17.00 3.25 23.88
N GLY A 259 -15.74 3.49 24.24
CA GLY A 259 -15.41 4.22 25.46
C GLY A 259 -15.82 5.69 25.43
N LEU A 260 -16.03 6.27 24.25
CA LEU A 260 -16.33 7.69 24.06
C LEU A 260 -17.83 7.97 23.98
N CYS A 261 -18.53 7.40 23.00
CA CYS A 261 -19.95 7.64 22.78
C CYS A 261 -20.87 6.57 23.38
N HIS A 262 -20.31 5.48 23.92
CA HIS A 262 -21.03 4.35 24.52
C HIS A 262 -21.94 3.56 23.56
N GLU A 263 -21.93 3.86 22.27
CA GLU A 263 -22.60 3.07 21.24
C GLU A 263 -21.83 1.78 20.91
N PRO A 264 -22.49 0.75 20.33
CA PRO A 264 -21.83 -0.47 19.90
C PRO A 264 -20.61 -0.21 19.00
N LEU A 265 -19.56 -1.01 19.15
CA LEU A 265 -18.43 -1.00 18.22
C LEU A 265 -18.84 -1.63 16.88
N HIS A 266 -18.17 -1.22 15.79
CA HIS A 266 -18.35 -1.76 14.45
C HIS A 266 -17.19 -2.70 14.12
N ARG A 267 -17.50 -3.91 13.68
CA ARG A 267 -16.47 -4.88 13.29
C ARG A 267 -15.81 -4.44 12.00
N LEU A 268 -14.49 -4.31 12.03
CA LEU A 268 -13.67 -4.16 10.82
C LEU A 268 -13.37 -5.54 10.25
N LEU A 269 -12.80 -6.45 11.05
CA LEU A 269 -12.49 -7.82 10.62
C LEU A 269 -12.29 -8.75 11.81
N THR A 270 -12.90 -9.94 11.78
CA THR A 270 -12.59 -11.04 12.68
C THR A 270 -11.72 -12.07 11.96
N LEU A 271 -10.57 -12.38 12.56
CA LEU A 271 -9.62 -13.37 12.08
C LEU A 271 -9.68 -14.62 12.97
N PRO A 272 -10.13 -15.77 12.45
CA PRO A 272 -10.10 -17.03 13.19
C PRO A 272 -8.67 -17.51 13.48
N GLN A 273 -7.73 -17.21 12.60
CA GLN A 273 -6.32 -17.63 12.68
C GLN A 273 -5.38 -16.44 12.39
N PRO A 274 -5.21 -15.48 13.31
CA PRO A 274 -4.41 -14.28 13.07
C PRO A 274 -2.95 -14.60 12.68
N ALA A 275 -2.36 -15.65 13.27
CA ALA A 275 -1.01 -16.10 12.96
C ALA A 275 -0.80 -16.46 11.48
N ALA A 276 -1.84 -16.97 10.78
CA ALA A 276 -1.76 -17.27 9.35
C ALA A 276 -1.62 -16.01 8.47
N ALA A 277 -2.00 -14.85 9.01
CA ALA A 277 -1.82 -13.54 8.39
C ALA A 277 -0.60 -12.77 8.94
N GLY A 278 0.28 -13.43 9.69
CA GLY A 278 1.48 -12.83 10.29
C GLY A 278 1.20 -11.94 11.51
N ILE A 279 0.03 -12.09 12.15
CA ILE A 279 -0.34 -11.34 13.35
C ILE A 279 -0.04 -12.20 14.58
N ASP A 280 0.73 -11.66 15.51
CA ASP A 280 1.12 -12.36 16.74
C ASP A 280 -0.07 -12.48 17.72
N SER A 281 -0.88 -13.51 17.51
CA SER A 281 -1.94 -13.94 18.42
C SER A 281 -2.23 -15.43 18.22
N ALA A 282 -2.26 -16.18 19.32
CA ALA A 282 -2.59 -17.61 19.33
C ALA A 282 -4.11 -17.87 19.37
N THR A 283 -4.92 -16.87 19.69
CA THR A 283 -6.39 -16.95 19.74
C THR A 283 -7.00 -16.19 18.56
N PRO A 284 -8.25 -16.50 18.17
CA PRO A 284 -9.01 -15.62 17.29
C PRO A 284 -9.02 -14.18 17.81
N VAL A 285 -9.11 -13.21 16.90
CA VAL A 285 -9.17 -11.78 17.25
C VAL A 285 -10.22 -11.10 16.38
N SER A 286 -11.12 -10.32 17.00
CA SER A 286 -12.01 -9.40 16.31
C SER A 286 -11.50 -7.97 16.46
N PHE A 287 -11.11 -7.36 15.35
CA PHE A 287 -10.77 -5.95 15.30
C PHE A 287 -12.05 -5.16 15.08
N ASP A 288 -12.49 -4.45 16.12
CA ASP A 288 -13.70 -3.64 16.10
C ASP A 288 -13.34 -2.20 16.52
N THR A 289 -14.02 -1.21 15.93
CA THR A 289 -13.84 0.19 16.32
C THR A 289 -15.13 0.99 16.20
N CYS A 290 -15.22 2.15 16.83
CA CYS A 290 -16.34 3.05 16.63
C CYS A 290 -16.09 3.94 15.41
N LEU A 291 -16.69 3.58 14.27
CA LEU A 291 -16.64 4.38 13.04
C LEU A 291 -17.04 5.85 13.23
N SER A 292 -17.97 6.15 14.15
CA SER A 292 -18.38 7.53 14.43
C SER A 292 -17.35 8.34 15.23
N CYS A 293 -16.47 7.68 15.98
CA CYS A 293 -15.49 8.36 16.83
C CYS A 293 -14.07 8.33 16.27
N VAL A 294 -13.71 7.30 15.50
CA VAL A 294 -12.33 7.07 15.03
C VAL A 294 -11.89 8.21 14.11
N GLY A 295 -10.82 8.92 14.50
CA GLY A 295 -10.24 10.05 13.76
C GLY A 295 -11.09 11.34 13.76
N TRP A 296 -12.26 11.34 14.40
CA TRP A 296 -13.12 12.53 14.53
C TRP A 296 -13.10 13.08 15.95
N GLU A 297 -13.34 12.21 16.92
CA GLU A 297 -13.62 12.60 18.31
C GLU A 297 -12.45 12.36 19.27
N SER A 298 -11.33 11.85 18.75
CA SER A 298 -10.12 11.54 19.49
C SER A 298 -8.92 12.16 18.80
N ASP A 299 -8.06 12.81 19.59
CA ASP A 299 -6.75 13.27 19.15
C ASP A 299 -5.84 12.04 18.91
N GLY A 300 -5.89 11.50 17.70
CA GLY A 300 -5.12 10.32 17.29
C GLY A 300 -5.95 9.02 17.25
N PRO A 301 -5.29 7.84 17.37
CA PRO A 301 -5.94 6.56 17.18
C PRO A 301 -6.94 6.23 18.30
N LEU A 302 -7.94 5.42 17.98
CA LEU A 302 -8.75 4.73 19.00
C LEU A 302 -8.10 3.41 19.36
N PHE A 303 -7.93 3.18 20.66
CA PHE A 303 -7.37 1.98 21.25
C PHE A 303 -8.48 1.09 21.80
N HIS A 304 -8.31 -0.22 21.64
CA HIS A 304 -9.18 -1.22 22.25
C HIS A 304 -8.36 -2.32 22.91
N ARG A 305 -8.72 -2.71 24.12
CA ARG A 305 -8.14 -3.88 24.80
C ARG A 305 -8.98 -5.10 24.47
N HIS A 306 -8.34 -6.23 24.18
CA HIS A 306 -9.05 -7.45 23.81
C HIS A 306 -9.16 -8.42 24.98
N ASP A 307 -10.36 -8.95 25.17
CA ASP A 307 -10.63 -9.99 26.17
C ASP A 307 -9.97 -11.34 25.77
N ASP A 308 -10.10 -12.35 26.62
CA ASP A 308 -9.53 -13.69 26.38
C ASP A 308 -10.13 -14.39 25.15
N ALA A 309 -11.37 -14.03 24.78
CA ALA A 309 -12.02 -14.51 23.57
C ALA A 309 -11.58 -13.76 22.29
N GLY A 310 -10.83 -12.67 22.44
CA GLY A 310 -10.29 -11.86 21.35
C GLY A 310 -11.21 -10.72 20.90
N ASN A 311 -12.28 -10.42 21.64
CA ASN A 311 -13.20 -9.34 21.32
C ASN A 311 -12.63 -7.99 21.78
N ALA A 312 -12.75 -6.97 20.93
CA ALA A 312 -12.34 -5.62 21.28
C ALA A 312 -13.29 -4.99 22.32
N CYS A 313 -12.71 -4.50 23.41
CA CYS A 313 -13.36 -3.69 24.44
C CYS A 313 -12.77 -2.28 24.43
N ALA A 314 -13.56 -1.28 24.83
CA ALA A 314 -13.04 0.06 25.05
C ALA A 314 -11.78 0.05 25.91
N HIS A 315 -10.72 0.73 25.46
CA HIS A 315 -9.52 0.85 26.26
C HIS A 315 -9.73 1.82 27.44
N PRO A 316 -9.30 1.49 28.67
CA PRO A 316 -9.51 2.35 29.84
C PRO A 316 -8.95 3.77 29.69
N SER A 317 -7.87 3.96 28.92
CA SER A 317 -7.28 5.29 28.70
C SER A 317 -8.15 6.24 27.87
N GLN A 318 -9.19 5.74 27.21
CA GLN A 318 -10.11 6.51 26.37
C GLN A 318 -11.57 6.32 26.81
N GLN A 319 -11.80 5.76 27.99
CA GLN A 319 -13.14 5.60 28.53
C GLN A 319 -13.59 6.89 29.21
N ARG A 320 -14.70 7.45 28.75
CA ARG A 320 -15.37 8.60 29.37
C ARG A 320 -16.51 8.12 30.23
N ASP A 321 -16.72 8.79 31.37
CA ASP A 321 -17.87 8.53 32.24
C ASP A 321 -19.19 8.96 31.58
N ILE A 322 -19.14 10.03 30.79
CA ILE A 322 -20.29 10.58 30.06
C ILE A 322 -20.08 10.37 28.57
N ALA A 323 -21.06 9.77 27.92
CA ALA A 323 -21.09 9.58 26.48
C ALA A 323 -21.02 10.93 25.75
N ILE A 324 -20.13 11.03 24.77
CA ILE A 324 -20.18 12.12 23.80
C ILE A 324 -21.23 11.83 22.73
N GLN A 325 -21.70 12.89 22.09
CA GLN A 325 -22.47 12.79 20.85
C GLN A 325 -21.51 13.00 19.67
N PRO A 326 -21.25 11.97 18.84
CA PRO A 326 -20.39 12.12 17.67
C PRO A 326 -20.96 13.12 16.66
N GLU A 327 -20.09 13.92 16.04
CA GLU A 327 -20.48 14.83 14.95
C GLU A 327 -20.96 14.07 13.71
N TYR A 328 -20.31 12.93 13.42
CA TYR A 328 -20.60 12.08 12.26
C TYR A 328 -21.03 10.67 12.69
N PRO A 329 -22.32 10.46 13.02
CA PRO A 329 -22.86 9.13 13.23
C PRO A 329 -22.64 8.24 12.00
N ALA A 330 -22.29 6.98 12.23
CA ALA A 330 -21.93 6.04 11.18
C ALA A 330 -22.67 4.73 11.40
N ALA A 331 -23.24 4.17 10.34
CA ALA A 331 -23.80 2.83 10.35
C ALA A 331 -22.67 1.77 10.32
N ALA A 332 -22.98 0.54 10.76
CA ALA A 332 -22.06 -0.57 10.63
C ALA A 332 -21.80 -0.90 9.15
N PHE A 333 -20.64 -1.50 8.85
CA PHE A 333 -20.46 -2.15 7.56
C PHE A 333 -21.41 -3.33 7.41
N VAL A 334 -21.84 -3.60 6.17
CA VAL A 334 -22.63 -4.79 5.85
C VAL A 334 -21.85 -6.04 6.26
N GLU A 335 -22.51 -6.90 7.06
CA GLU A 335 -21.88 -8.11 7.57
C GLU A 335 -21.81 -9.21 6.51
N ALA A 336 -20.64 -9.82 6.35
CA ALA A 336 -20.44 -10.96 5.46
C ALA A 336 -19.23 -11.81 5.86
N ASP A 337 -19.24 -13.08 5.44
CA ASP A 337 -18.01 -13.88 5.36
C ASP A 337 -17.19 -13.43 4.14
N VAL A 338 -15.89 -13.25 4.35
CA VAL A 338 -14.92 -12.83 3.33
C VAL A 338 -13.77 -13.82 3.28
N ALA A 339 -13.04 -13.81 2.16
CA ALA A 339 -11.84 -14.63 2.01
C ALA A 339 -10.59 -13.75 2.02
N LEU A 340 -9.51 -14.26 2.61
CA LEU A 340 -8.18 -13.70 2.53
C LEU A 340 -7.32 -14.57 1.62
N PHE A 341 -6.57 -13.96 0.72
CA PHE A 341 -5.73 -14.68 -0.24
C PHE A 341 -4.44 -13.92 -0.56
N ALA A 342 -3.37 -14.64 -0.91
CA ALA A 342 -2.16 -14.03 -1.44
C ALA A 342 -2.33 -13.76 -2.94
N ALA A 343 -2.25 -12.50 -3.37
CA ALA A 343 -2.14 -12.16 -4.79
C ALA A 343 -0.78 -12.62 -5.36
N PRO A 344 -0.59 -12.65 -6.70
CA PRO A 344 0.70 -12.95 -7.30
C PRO A 344 1.83 -12.06 -6.74
N ALA A 345 3.06 -12.58 -6.71
CA ALA A 345 4.20 -11.96 -6.01
C ALA A 345 4.44 -10.48 -6.38
N ARG A 346 4.15 -10.10 -7.62
CA ARG A 346 4.18 -8.71 -8.12
C ARG A 346 3.38 -7.73 -7.25
N TRP A 347 2.30 -8.19 -6.62
CA TRP A 347 1.34 -7.39 -5.86
C TRP A 347 1.54 -7.46 -4.33
N THR A 348 2.69 -7.96 -3.89
CA THR A 348 3.09 -7.93 -2.46
C THR A 348 3.31 -6.51 -1.95
N ARG A 349 3.64 -5.56 -2.84
CA ARG A 349 3.68 -4.13 -2.56
C ARG A 349 2.84 -3.37 -3.57
N GLN A 350 2.17 -2.35 -3.06
CA GLN A 350 1.30 -1.45 -3.80
C GLN A 350 1.43 -0.07 -3.17
N ASP A 351 1.18 0.97 -3.96
CA ASP A 351 1.12 2.34 -3.49
C ASP A 351 -0.32 2.89 -3.64
N TRP A 352 -0.72 3.76 -2.71
CA TRP A 352 -2.08 4.31 -2.70
C TRP A 352 -2.31 5.25 -3.89
N GLY A 353 -1.36 6.15 -4.17
CA GLY A 353 -1.43 7.10 -5.27
C GLY A 353 -1.30 6.41 -6.64
N GLU A 354 -0.38 5.45 -6.77
CA GLU A 354 -0.22 4.70 -8.03
C GLU A 354 -1.44 3.84 -8.37
N SER A 355 -2.01 3.17 -7.37
CA SER A 355 -3.22 2.34 -7.54
C SER A 355 -4.36 3.13 -8.14
N ASN A 356 -4.58 4.37 -7.66
CA ASN A 356 -5.61 5.29 -8.15
C ASN A 356 -6.98 4.60 -8.35
N GLY A 357 -7.35 3.76 -7.37
CA GLY A 357 -8.61 3.00 -7.33
C GLY A 357 -8.75 1.86 -8.37
N ARG A 358 -7.67 1.45 -9.06
CA ARG A 358 -7.66 0.28 -9.95
C ARG A 358 -7.33 -1.02 -9.22
N GLN A 359 -6.52 -0.94 -8.17
CA GLN A 359 -6.02 -2.08 -7.42
C GLN A 359 -6.75 -2.22 -6.08
N ASN A 360 -6.78 -3.43 -5.52
CA ASN A 360 -7.36 -3.70 -4.20
C ASN A 360 -6.34 -3.35 -3.12
N LEU A 361 -6.63 -2.34 -2.29
CA LEU A 361 -5.76 -1.92 -1.18
C LEU A 361 -6.25 -2.42 0.19
N SER A 362 -7.40 -3.10 0.25
CA SER A 362 -7.87 -3.75 1.48
C SER A 362 -7.14 -5.07 1.72
N ARG A 363 -6.23 -5.08 2.70
CA ARG A 363 -5.24 -6.15 2.92
C ARG A 363 -4.98 -6.37 4.41
N VAL A 364 -4.64 -7.61 4.76
CA VAL A 364 -4.22 -8.05 6.10
C VAL A 364 -2.75 -8.48 6.03
N GLY A 365 -1.93 -8.03 6.96
CA GLY A 365 -0.48 -8.23 6.97
C GLY A 365 0.22 -7.46 5.85
N GLY A 366 1.51 -7.76 5.64
CA GLY A 366 2.34 -7.07 4.66
C GLY A 366 2.60 -5.60 4.99
N ALA A 367 3.28 -4.91 4.07
CA ALA A 367 3.56 -3.48 4.22
C ALA A 367 2.34 -2.61 3.89
N PRO A 368 2.04 -1.55 4.67
CA PRO A 368 0.96 -0.62 4.38
C PRO A 368 1.20 0.17 3.08
N SER A 369 0.13 0.54 2.41
CA SER A 369 0.13 1.59 1.37
C SER A 369 -0.36 2.87 2.03
N TRP A 370 0.56 3.70 2.51
CA TRP A 370 0.25 4.94 3.22
C TRP A 370 -0.39 5.97 2.29
N VAL A 371 -1.47 6.62 2.75
CA VAL A 371 -2.03 7.79 2.04
C VAL A 371 -1.16 9.03 2.29
N GLN A 372 -0.65 9.15 3.51
CA GLN A 372 0.24 10.21 3.95
C GLN A 372 1.61 9.60 4.33
N SER A 373 2.24 10.11 5.39
CA SER A 373 3.49 9.54 5.91
C SER A 373 3.23 8.29 6.77
N ALA A 374 4.22 7.40 6.80
CA ALA A 374 4.20 6.25 7.68
C ALA A 374 4.10 6.66 9.16
N TRP A 375 3.15 6.07 9.88
CA TRP A 375 2.96 6.36 11.29
C TRP A 375 2.46 5.14 12.04
N TYR A 376 3.12 4.81 13.15
CA TYR A 376 2.79 3.67 14.00
C TYR A 376 2.55 4.16 15.43
N PRO A 377 1.38 3.85 16.03
CA PRO A 377 1.08 4.28 17.38
C PRO A 377 1.94 3.56 18.41
N ASP A 378 2.21 4.23 19.53
CA ASP A 378 2.69 3.56 20.73
C ASP A 378 1.51 2.91 21.46
N CYS A 379 1.73 1.70 21.97
CA CYS A 379 0.73 1.02 22.78
C CYS A 379 0.52 1.80 24.10
N PRO A 380 -0.73 2.11 24.49
CA PRO A 380 -1.00 2.90 25.70
C PRO A 380 -0.62 2.16 27.00
N ASP A 381 -0.48 0.84 26.97
CA ASP A 381 -0.15 0.02 28.14
C ASP A 381 1.37 -0.13 28.36
N CYS A 382 2.17 -0.27 27.29
CA CYS A 382 3.60 -0.57 27.40
C CYS A 382 4.53 0.41 26.68
N GLY A 383 3.99 1.40 25.95
CA GLY A 383 4.75 2.41 25.22
C GLY A 383 5.50 1.89 23.98
N ARG A 384 5.38 0.61 23.62
CA ARG A 384 6.03 0.06 22.42
C ARG A 384 5.27 0.44 21.16
N LYS A 385 6.00 0.72 20.07
CA LYS A 385 5.42 0.88 18.72
C LYS A 385 4.64 -0.38 18.31
N MET A 386 3.39 -0.21 17.92
CA MET A 386 2.51 -1.32 17.55
C MET A 386 2.80 -1.81 16.13
N SER A 387 2.64 -3.12 15.90
CA SER A 387 2.82 -3.69 14.56
C SER A 387 1.55 -3.49 13.72
N PHE A 388 1.71 -3.21 12.44
CA PHE A 388 0.60 -3.13 11.50
C PHE A 388 -0.09 -4.48 11.32
N VAL A 389 -1.41 -4.43 11.18
CA VAL A 389 -2.29 -5.60 11.05
C VAL A 389 -3.02 -5.60 9.73
N MET A 390 -3.71 -4.52 9.40
CA MET A 390 -4.52 -4.45 8.19
C MET A 390 -4.75 -3.02 7.75
N GLN A 391 -5.01 -2.89 6.47
CA GLN A 391 -5.47 -1.69 5.83
C GLN A 391 -6.82 -1.98 5.18
N LEU A 392 -7.76 -1.04 5.31
CA LEU A 392 -9.04 -1.08 4.61
C LEU A 392 -9.17 0.19 3.78
N ASP A 393 -9.33 0.02 2.47
CA ASP A 393 -9.59 1.13 1.56
C ASP A 393 -11.00 1.70 1.77
N SER A 394 -11.22 2.92 1.29
CA SER A 394 -12.56 3.50 1.23
C SER A 394 -13.45 2.73 0.25
N GLY A 395 -14.75 3.02 0.28
CA GLY A 395 -15.71 2.42 -0.63
C GLY A 395 -16.37 1.16 -0.10
N LEU A 396 -16.56 1.09 1.22
CA LEU A 396 -17.11 -0.07 1.92
C LEU A 396 -18.60 0.12 2.19
N PRO A 397 -19.47 -0.86 1.87
CA PRO A 397 -20.91 -0.69 2.01
C PRO A 397 -21.36 -0.69 3.47
N GLN A 398 -22.28 0.20 3.81
CA GLN A 398 -22.90 0.31 5.13
C GLN A 398 -24.34 -0.21 5.14
N THR A 399 -24.84 -0.58 6.34
CA THR A 399 -26.16 -1.19 6.51
C THR A 399 -27.33 -0.24 6.22
N ASP A 400 -27.09 1.07 6.21
CA ASP A 400 -28.06 2.09 5.79
C ASP A 400 -28.15 2.25 4.26
N GLY A 401 -27.38 1.47 3.51
CA GLY A 401 -27.30 1.53 2.05
C GLY A 401 -26.28 2.53 1.52
N GLY A 402 -25.59 3.26 2.40
CA GLY A 402 -24.51 4.17 2.06
C GLY A 402 -23.17 3.46 1.79
N GLU A 403 -22.18 4.28 1.46
CA GLU A 403 -20.78 3.88 1.29
C GLU A 403 -19.91 4.67 2.26
N TRP A 404 -19.01 3.97 2.95
CA TRP A 404 -18.08 4.59 3.88
C TRP A 404 -16.81 5.06 3.18
N LEU A 405 -16.44 6.31 3.47
CA LEU A 405 -15.18 6.90 3.09
C LEU A 405 -14.37 7.20 4.36
N TRP A 406 -13.10 6.85 4.33
CA TRP A 406 -12.14 7.26 5.37
C TRP A 406 -11.73 8.71 5.09
N GLY A 407 -12.34 9.66 5.80
CA GLY A 407 -12.20 11.09 5.51
C GLY A 407 -12.68 11.40 4.08
N SER A 408 -11.80 11.99 3.27
CA SER A 408 -12.06 12.35 1.86
C SER A 408 -11.82 11.20 0.85
N GLY A 409 -11.76 9.94 1.31
CA GLY A 409 -11.53 8.77 0.45
C GLY A 409 -10.15 8.12 0.60
N GLY A 410 -9.56 8.20 1.80
CA GLY A 410 -8.30 7.55 2.11
C GLY A 410 -8.47 6.11 2.61
N ALA A 411 -7.69 5.72 3.63
CA ALA A 411 -7.71 4.35 4.15
C ALA A 411 -7.61 4.29 5.68
N ASN A 412 -8.21 3.25 6.27
CA ASN A 412 -7.97 2.87 7.66
C ASN A 412 -6.70 2.02 7.80
N TYR A 413 -6.02 2.20 8.93
CA TYR A 413 -4.90 1.38 9.38
C TYR A 413 -5.20 0.84 10.77
N THR A 414 -4.99 -0.46 10.94
CA THR A 414 -5.13 -1.15 12.22
C THR A 414 -3.78 -1.70 12.68
N PHE A 415 -3.52 -1.61 13.98
CA PHE A 415 -2.27 -2.03 14.61
C PHE A 415 -2.54 -2.93 15.82
N TRP A 416 -1.53 -3.71 16.22
CA TRP A 416 -1.61 -4.68 17.30
C TRP A 416 -0.38 -4.67 18.19
N CYS A 417 -0.62 -4.71 19.49
CA CYS A 417 0.37 -4.99 20.52
C CYS A 417 0.05 -6.34 21.14
N ALA A 418 0.75 -7.38 20.70
CA ALA A 418 0.53 -8.75 21.18
C ALA A 418 0.69 -8.92 22.70
N PRO A 419 1.74 -8.37 23.36
CA PRO A 419 1.91 -8.53 24.80
C PRO A 419 0.76 -7.94 25.63
N CYS A 420 0.14 -6.85 25.17
CA CYS A 420 -0.93 -6.16 25.88
C CYS A 420 -2.33 -6.55 25.38
N ARG A 421 -2.41 -7.32 24.30
CA ARG A 421 -3.66 -7.61 23.56
C ARG A 421 -4.45 -6.34 23.23
N THR A 422 -3.74 -5.31 22.78
CA THR A 422 -4.32 -3.99 22.50
C THR A 422 -4.24 -3.72 21.00
N SER A 423 -5.35 -3.30 20.40
CA SER A 423 -5.39 -2.81 19.02
C SER A 423 -5.49 -1.28 18.99
N ALA A 424 -5.09 -0.70 17.87
CA ALA A 424 -5.23 0.72 17.58
C ALA A 424 -5.75 0.91 16.17
N HIS A 425 -6.62 1.89 15.97
CA HIS A 425 -7.21 2.22 14.66
C HIS A 425 -7.14 3.71 14.40
N LEU A 426 -6.72 4.05 13.18
CA LEU A 426 -6.78 5.41 12.65
C LEU A 426 -7.05 5.35 11.15
N TRP A 427 -7.28 6.50 10.55
CA TRP A 427 -7.31 6.62 9.10
C TRP A 427 -6.48 7.82 8.66
N GLN A 428 -6.04 7.78 7.41
CA GLN A 428 -5.39 8.90 6.73
C GLN A 428 -6.19 9.20 5.46
N CYS A 429 -6.30 10.47 5.09
CA CYS A 429 -6.93 10.91 3.84
C CYS A 429 -6.15 12.09 3.23
N THR A 430 -6.52 12.50 2.01
CA THR A 430 -5.93 13.65 1.31
C THR A 430 -6.59 14.96 1.65
#